data_AF-A0A484N694-F1
#
_entry.id   AF-A0A484N694-F1
#
_cell.length_a   1.000
_cell.length_b   1.000
_cell.length_c   1.000
_cell.angle_alpha   90.00
_cell.angle_beta   90.00
_cell.angle_gamma   90.00
#
_symmetry.space_group_name_H-M   'P 1'
#
loop_
_entity.id
_entity.type
_entity.pdbx_description
1 polymer ?
#
loop_
_entity_poly.entity_id
_entity_poly.type
_entity_poly.pdbx_seq_one_letter_code
_entity_poly.pdbx_strand_id
1 'polypeptide(L)'
;METPKRNDPEQSDVQDDDKDNAADFIRHLIGEELVGVNKRLHSLGKAMEACQAENNSLKTELLILKQAVSATARTNMDVAPSKIKVPEPKHFDGARNAKELENFLWDMEEYFKAAKIPEGEKVSIAPMYLTGDAKLVGVVP
;
A
#
# COMPACT_ATOMS: atom_id res chain seq x y z
N MET A 1 -76.00 8.88 78.08
CA MET A 1 -75.03 7.85 78.49
C MET A 1 -74.17 7.51 77.29
N GLU A 2 -72.90 7.21 77.55
CA GLU A 2 -71.72 7.30 76.68
C GLU A 2 -71.73 6.47 75.38
N THR A 3 -70.76 6.80 74.50
CA THR A 3 -70.37 6.13 73.25
C THR A 3 -69.80 4.71 73.48
N PRO A 4 -68.49 4.45 73.53
CA PRO A 4 -67.76 3.46 72.70
C PRO A 4 -67.65 3.58 71.18
N LYS A 5 -66.51 4.21 70.87
CA LYS A 5 -65.75 4.33 69.63
C LYS A 5 -65.49 2.99 68.93
N ARG A 6 -65.64 3.00 67.61
CA ARG A 6 -65.04 2.01 66.70
C ARG A 6 -63.54 2.32 66.60
N ASN A 7 -62.68 1.37 66.93
CA ASN A 7 -61.26 1.43 66.58
C ASN A 7 -61.13 0.96 65.13
N ASP A 8 -60.74 1.86 64.24
CA ASP A 8 -60.27 1.48 62.90
C ASP A 8 -58.84 0.93 63.03
N PRO A 9 -58.47 -0.11 62.28
CA PRO A 9 -57.13 -0.68 62.36
C PRO A 9 -56.11 0.31 61.81
N GLU A 10 -55.13 0.68 62.63
CA GLU A 10 -53.93 1.40 62.20
C GLU A 10 -53.30 0.65 61.01
N GLN A 11 -53.33 1.26 59.83
CA GLN A 11 -52.50 0.83 58.71
C GLN A 11 -51.05 1.05 59.11
N SER A 12 -50.30 -0.04 59.20
CA SER A 12 -48.88 -0.04 59.54
C SER A 12 -48.06 0.60 58.41
N ASP A 13 -47.42 1.72 58.69
CA ASP A 13 -46.39 2.39 57.85
C ASP A 13 -45.12 1.52 57.76
N VAL A 14 -45.16 0.39 57.04
CA VAL A 14 -44.03 -0.56 56.93
C VAL A 14 -43.51 -0.65 55.49
N GLN A 15 -43.52 0.42 54.68
CA GLN A 15 -43.09 0.26 53.28
C GLN A 15 -42.48 1.47 52.55
N ASP A 16 -41.67 2.28 53.24
CA ASP A 16 -40.85 3.34 52.59
C ASP A 16 -39.33 3.07 52.67
N ASP A 17 -38.80 2.54 53.77
CA ASP A 17 -37.35 2.29 53.96
C ASP A 17 -36.75 1.29 52.94
N ASP A 18 -37.49 0.24 52.57
CA ASP A 18 -37.01 -0.78 51.61
C ASP A 18 -36.89 -0.23 50.18
N LYS A 19 -37.74 0.73 49.80
CA LYS A 19 -37.73 1.35 48.46
C LYS A 19 -36.58 2.35 48.32
N ASP A 20 -36.31 3.12 49.37
CA ASP A 20 -35.21 4.08 49.39
C ASP A 20 -33.84 3.39 49.31
N ASN A 21 -33.69 2.25 49.99
CA ASN A 21 -32.47 1.43 49.91
C ASN A 21 -32.27 0.82 48.50
N ALA A 22 -33.34 0.37 47.84
CA ALA A 22 -33.26 -0.11 46.46
C ALA A 22 -32.87 1.01 45.48
N ALA A 23 -33.40 2.21 45.70
CA ALA A 23 -33.06 3.38 44.89
C ALA A 23 -31.61 3.81 45.09
N ASP A 24 -31.07 3.76 46.31
CA ASP A 24 -29.66 4.01 46.60
C ASP A 24 -28.73 2.97 45.97
N PHE A 25 -29.11 1.69 46.03
CA PHE A 25 -28.36 0.62 45.38
C PHE A 25 -28.28 0.83 43.86
N ILE A 26 -29.39 1.17 43.22
CA ILE A 26 -29.44 1.49 41.78
C ILE A 26 -28.61 2.73 41.46
N ARG A 27 -28.70 3.80 42.28
CA ARG A 27 -27.88 5.02 42.12
C ARG A 27 -26.40 4.70 42.19
N HIS A 28 -25.98 3.85 43.12
CA HIS A 28 -24.59 3.44 43.29
C HIS A 28 -24.08 2.66 42.08
N LEU A 29 -24.81 1.61 41.67
CA LEU A 29 -24.49 0.79 40.50
C LEU A 29 -24.35 1.64 39.22
N ILE A 30 -25.31 2.52 38.97
CA ILE A 30 -25.26 3.42 37.80
C ILE A 30 -24.07 4.39 37.91
N GLY A 31 -23.80 4.91 39.10
CA GLY A 31 -22.67 5.79 39.36
C GLY A 31 -21.33 5.12 39.07
N GLU A 32 -21.14 3.89 39.52
CA GLU A 32 -19.92 3.12 39.28
C GLU A 32 -19.70 2.83 37.79
N GLU A 33 -20.73 2.37 37.08
CA GLU A 33 -20.67 2.13 35.64
C GLU A 33 -20.38 3.42 34.85
N LEU A 34 -21.00 4.54 35.21
CA LEU A 34 -20.74 5.83 34.58
C LEU A 34 -19.29 6.29 34.79
N VAL A 35 -18.74 6.09 35.99
CA VAL A 35 -17.32 6.34 36.27
C VAL A 35 -16.43 5.44 35.42
N GLY A 36 -16.78 4.17 35.27
CA GLY A 36 -16.08 3.20 34.41
C GLY A 36 -16.07 3.63 32.94
N VAL A 37 -17.22 4.02 32.40
CA VAL A 37 -17.38 4.53 31.04
C VAL A 37 -16.56 5.79 30.82
N ASN A 38 -16.59 6.76 31.75
CA ASN A 38 -15.81 7.99 31.64
C ASN A 38 -14.30 7.72 31.63
N LYS A 39 -13.81 6.80 32.48
CA LYS A 39 -12.40 6.38 32.46
C LYS A 39 -12.01 5.79 31.11
N ARG A 40 -12.85 4.91 30.56
CA ARG A 40 -12.61 4.29 29.24
C ARG A 40 -12.63 5.32 28.11
N LEU A 41 -13.59 6.24 28.12
CA LEU A 41 -13.70 7.32 27.13
C LEU A 41 -12.45 8.21 27.14
N HIS A 42 -11.98 8.59 28.32
CA HIS A 42 -10.77 9.38 28.46
C HIS A 42 -9.52 8.63 27.96
N SER A 43 -9.37 7.34 28.32
CA SER A 43 -8.27 6.52 27.82
C SER A 43 -8.34 6.33 26.29
N LEU A 44 -9.54 6.18 25.74
CA LEU A 44 -9.76 6.09 24.29
C LEU A 44 -9.37 7.40 23.59
N GLY A 45 -9.73 8.56 24.17
CA GLY A 45 -9.32 9.87 23.66
C GLY A 45 -7.80 10.00 23.57
N LYS A 46 -7.08 9.62 24.64
CA LYS A 46 -5.61 9.60 24.64
C LYS A 46 -5.01 8.68 23.58
N ALA A 47 -5.58 7.50 23.39
CA ALA A 47 -5.12 6.57 22.36
C ALA A 47 -5.35 7.12 20.94
N MET A 48 -6.47 7.82 20.73
CA MET A 48 -6.80 8.45 19.45
C MET A 48 -5.81 9.59 19.11
N GLU A 49 -5.49 10.44 20.09
CA GLU A 49 -4.48 11.49 19.92
C GLU A 49 -3.10 10.92 19.57
N ALA A 50 -2.68 9.86 20.25
CA ALA A 50 -1.40 9.19 19.96
C ALA A 50 -1.37 8.59 18.55
N CYS A 51 -2.43 7.89 18.13
CA CYS A 51 -2.54 7.33 16.78
C CYS A 51 -2.56 8.43 15.71
N GLN A 52 -3.20 9.56 15.98
CA GLN A 52 -3.22 10.70 15.07
C GLN A 52 -1.83 11.35 14.92
N ALA A 53 -1.06 11.45 16.00
CA ALA A 53 0.31 11.94 15.96
C ALA A 53 1.21 11.01 15.11
N GLU A 54 1.11 9.69 15.30
CA GLU A 54 1.85 8.70 14.51
C GLU A 54 1.48 8.77 13.02
N ASN A 55 0.18 8.90 12.71
CA ASN A 55 -0.29 9.03 11.33
C ASN A 55 0.30 10.26 10.63
N ASN A 56 0.42 11.38 11.34
CA ASN A 56 1.04 12.60 10.83
C ASN A 56 2.55 12.44 10.61
N SER A 57 3.25 11.73 11.50
CA SER A 57 4.67 11.39 11.33
C SER A 57 4.88 10.54 10.08
N LEU A 58 4.11 9.46 9.94
CA LEU A 58 4.20 8.55 8.80
C LEU A 58 3.91 9.26 7.47
N LYS A 59 2.91 10.15 7.44
CA LYS A 59 2.64 10.98 6.25
C LYS A 59 3.84 11.85 5.88
N THR A 60 4.51 12.41 6.87
CA THR A 60 5.70 13.25 6.65
C THR A 60 6.88 12.43 6.12
N GLU A 61 7.15 11.27 6.73
CA GLU A 61 8.20 10.34 6.28
C GLU A 61 7.94 9.84 4.85
N LEU A 62 6.69 9.53 4.53
CA LEU A 62 6.29 9.10 3.18
C LEU A 62 6.52 10.21 2.15
N LEU A 63 6.18 11.46 2.48
CA LEU A 63 6.45 12.61 1.60
C LEU A 63 7.94 12.78 1.32
N ILE A 64 8.79 12.68 2.36
CA ILE A 64 10.25 12.76 2.22
C ILE A 64 10.76 11.62 1.35
N LEU A 65 10.32 10.38 1.61
CA LEU A 65 10.74 9.21 0.83
C LEU A 65 10.34 9.35 -0.65
N LYS A 66 9.11 9.79 -0.92
CA LYS A 66 8.63 10.03 -2.28
C LYS A 66 9.48 11.09 -3.00
N GLN A 67 9.86 12.16 -2.30
CA GLN A 67 10.73 13.19 -2.84
C GLN A 67 12.15 12.66 -3.11
N ALA A 68 12.72 11.89 -2.19
CA ALA A 68 14.03 11.28 -2.34
C ALA A 68 14.06 10.31 -3.53
N VAL A 69 13.05 9.44 -3.66
CA VAL A 69 12.90 8.51 -4.80
C VAL A 69 12.73 9.28 -6.12
N SER A 70 11.97 10.37 -6.12
CA SER A 70 11.82 11.20 -7.33
C SER A 70 13.10 11.96 -7.68
N ALA A 71 13.91 12.32 -6.68
CA ALA A 71 15.22 12.92 -6.90
C ALA A 71 16.22 11.89 -7.45
N THR A 72 16.25 10.68 -6.89
CA THR A 72 17.13 9.61 -7.39
C THR A 72 16.73 9.12 -8.77
N ALA A 73 15.43 9.06 -9.09
CA ALA A 73 14.96 8.78 -10.45
C ALA A 73 15.48 9.83 -11.45
N ARG A 74 15.52 11.11 -11.07
CA ARG A 74 16.09 12.18 -11.89
C ARG A 74 17.62 12.06 -12.00
N THR A 75 18.33 11.78 -10.91
CA THR A 75 19.79 11.60 -10.96
C THR A 75 20.19 10.32 -11.70
N ASN A 76 19.40 9.25 -11.68
CA ASN A 76 19.66 8.04 -12.46
C ASN A 76 19.37 8.23 -13.96
N MET A 77 18.66 9.30 -14.33
CA MET A 77 18.51 9.71 -15.73
C MET A 77 19.68 10.61 -16.19
N ASP A 78 20.35 11.30 -15.25
CA ASP A 78 21.47 12.23 -15.50
C ASP A 78 22.86 11.60 -15.28
N VAL A 79 22.95 10.59 -14.41
CA VAL A 79 24.09 9.68 -14.36
C VAL A 79 23.87 8.71 -15.51
N ALA A 80 24.40 9.08 -16.68
CA ALA A 80 24.56 8.15 -17.78
C ALA A 80 25.02 6.81 -17.19
N PRO A 81 24.20 5.74 -17.25
CA PRO A 81 24.64 4.44 -16.76
C PRO A 81 25.94 4.18 -17.48
N SER A 82 27.01 3.90 -16.74
CA SER A 82 28.36 3.66 -17.23
C SER A 82 28.25 3.08 -18.63
N LYS A 83 28.44 3.92 -19.67
CA LYS A 83 28.05 3.59 -21.05
C LYS A 83 29.08 2.60 -21.57
N ILE A 84 29.02 1.36 -21.06
CA ILE A 84 29.56 0.20 -21.74
C ILE A 84 28.81 0.21 -23.06
N LYS A 85 29.48 0.73 -24.09
CA LYS A 85 28.95 0.69 -25.45
C LYS A 85 28.75 -0.77 -25.77
N VAL A 86 27.50 -1.17 -25.99
CA VAL A 86 27.20 -2.52 -26.46
C VAL A 86 27.90 -2.66 -27.82
N PRO A 87 28.81 -3.64 -27.98
CA PRO A 87 29.45 -3.88 -29.27
C PRO A 87 28.39 -4.18 -30.33
N GLU A 88 28.51 -3.56 -31.51
CA GLU A 88 27.59 -3.82 -32.61
C GLU A 88 27.87 -5.19 -33.25
N PRO A 89 26.84 -5.95 -33.64
CA PRO A 89 26.98 -7.20 -34.36
C PRO A 89 27.70 -7.03 -35.70
N LYS A 90 28.37 -8.09 -36.15
CA LYS A 90 28.90 -8.14 -37.50
C LYS A 90 27.74 -8.19 -38.50
N HIS A 91 27.88 -7.48 -39.62
CA HIS A 91 26.90 -7.54 -40.69
C HIS A 91 26.94 -8.89 -41.41
N PHE A 92 25.79 -9.37 -41.85
CA PHE A 92 25.65 -10.60 -42.65
C PHE A 92 25.37 -10.25 -44.12
N ASP A 93 26.22 -10.72 -45.01
CA ASP A 93 26.21 -10.40 -46.45
C ASP A 93 25.43 -11.39 -47.32
N GLY A 94 24.95 -12.48 -46.73
CA GLY A 94 24.24 -13.55 -47.44
C GLY A 94 25.13 -14.74 -47.82
N ALA A 95 26.31 -14.89 -47.20
CA ALA A 95 27.13 -16.08 -47.35
C ALA A 95 26.28 -17.37 -47.19
N ARG A 96 26.39 -18.28 -48.16
CA ARG A 96 25.71 -19.60 -48.14
C ARG A 96 26.42 -20.58 -47.20
N ASN A 97 26.68 -20.14 -45.98
CA ASN A 97 27.37 -20.86 -44.92
C ASN A 97 26.49 -20.88 -43.67
N ALA A 98 25.99 -22.07 -43.30
CA ALA A 98 25.10 -22.24 -42.16
C ALA A 98 25.70 -21.74 -40.84
N LYS A 99 27.02 -21.92 -40.66
CA LYS A 99 27.72 -21.49 -39.45
C LYS A 99 27.77 -19.96 -39.32
N GLU A 100 27.94 -19.27 -40.44
CA GLU A 100 27.97 -17.80 -40.44
C GLU A 100 26.58 -17.22 -40.16
N LEU A 101 25.54 -17.85 -40.70
CA LEU A 101 24.15 -17.48 -40.40
C LEU A 101 23.81 -17.71 -38.92
N GLU A 102 24.19 -18.86 -38.36
CA GLU A 102 23.95 -19.17 -36.94
C GLU A 102 24.67 -18.20 -36.01
N ASN A 103 25.94 -17.89 -36.29
CA ASN A 103 26.69 -16.88 -35.54
C ASN A 103 26.03 -15.51 -35.60
N PHE A 104 25.57 -15.08 -36.78
CA PHE A 104 24.86 -13.81 -36.92
C PHE A 104 23.60 -13.74 -36.07
N LEU A 105 22.78 -14.80 -36.08
CA LEU A 105 21.55 -14.84 -35.26
C LEU A 105 21.85 -14.77 -33.77
N TRP A 106 22.88 -15.50 -33.32
CA TRP A 106 23.33 -15.47 -31.93
C TRP A 106 23.83 -14.08 -31.52
N ASP A 107 24.69 -13.46 -32.35
CA ASP A 107 25.22 -12.12 -32.10
C ASP A 107 24.11 -11.06 -32.05
N MET A 108 23.10 -11.17 -32.92
CA MET A 108 21.93 -10.29 -32.91
C MET A 108 21.07 -10.47 -31.65
N GLU A 109 20.84 -11.71 -31.22
CA GLU A 109 20.06 -11.99 -30.01
C GLU A 109 20.77 -11.43 -28.77
N GLU A 110 22.08 -11.65 -28.65
CA GLU A 110 22.88 -11.13 -27.54
C GLU A 110 22.96 -9.60 -27.56
N TYR A 111 23.11 -9.00 -28.74
CA TYR A 111 23.04 -7.55 -28.89
C TYR A 111 21.70 -6.98 -28.43
N PHE A 112 20.58 -7.57 -28.83
CA PHE A 112 19.26 -7.11 -28.40
C PHE A 112 19.06 -7.22 -26.90
N LYS A 113 19.55 -8.30 -26.28
CA LYS A 113 19.53 -8.48 -24.82
C LYS A 113 20.38 -7.40 -24.13
N ALA A 114 21.61 -7.18 -24.59
CA ALA A 114 22.55 -6.23 -23.99
C ALA A 114 22.10 -4.76 -24.20
N ALA A 115 21.58 -4.43 -25.37
CA ALA A 115 21.05 -3.11 -25.72
C ALA A 115 19.61 -2.87 -25.21
N LYS A 116 18.99 -3.87 -24.57
CA LYS A 116 17.60 -3.82 -24.04
C LYS A 116 16.58 -3.39 -25.09
N ILE A 117 16.71 -3.90 -26.31
CA ILE A 117 15.81 -3.61 -27.42
C ILE A 117 14.46 -4.34 -27.20
N PRO A 118 13.31 -3.63 -27.24
CA PRO A 118 12.00 -4.24 -27.13
C PRO A 118 11.72 -5.25 -28.25
N GLU A 119 10.97 -6.32 -27.95
CA GLU A 119 10.66 -7.39 -28.92
C GLU A 119 10.04 -6.86 -30.22
N GLY A 120 9.14 -5.88 -30.12
CA GLY A 120 8.48 -5.26 -31.27
C GLY A 120 9.40 -4.47 -32.20
N GLU A 121 10.61 -4.09 -31.75
CA GLU A 121 11.58 -3.33 -32.53
C GLU A 121 12.67 -4.21 -33.16
N LYS A 122 12.86 -5.44 -32.66
CA LYS A 122 13.92 -6.35 -33.15
C LYS A 122 13.80 -6.63 -34.64
N VAL A 123 12.57 -6.87 -35.13
CA VAL A 123 12.30 -7.15 -36.55
C VAL A 123 12.59 -5.95 -37.45
N SER A 124 12.40 -4.72 -36.94
CA SER A 124 12.76 -3.51 -37.68
C SER A 124 14.27 -3.21 -37.69
N ILE A 125 14.99 -3.64 -36.65
CA ILE A 125 16.43 -3.37 -36.50
C ILE A 125 17.28 -4.44 -37.20
N ALA A 126 16.90 -5.72 -37.14
CA ALA A 126 17.69 -6.82 -37.72
C ALA A 126 18.07 -6.61 -39.21
N PRO A 127 17.19 -6.08 -40.09
CA PRO A 127 17.53 -5.77 -41.48
C PRO A 127 18.64 -4.72 -41.65
N MET A 128 18.88 -3.87 -40.65
CA MET A 128 19.97 -2.88 -40.69
C MET A 128 21.36 -3.53 -40.69
N TYR A 129 21.46 -4.76 -40.16
CA TYR A 129 22.69 -5.55 -40.10
C TYR A 129 22.81 -6.56 -41.25
N LEU A 130 21.90 -6.50 -42.23
CA LEU A 130 21.99 -7.27 -43.47
C LEU A 130 22.63 -6.41 -44.57
N THR A 131 23.51 -7.01 -45.36
CA THR A 131 24.17 -6.39 -46.51
C THR A 131 24.13 -7.34 -47.71
N GLY A 132 24.59 -6.87 -48.88
CA GLY A 132 24.68 -7.70 -50.08
C GLY A 132 23.38 -8.40 -50.44
N ASP A 133 23.48 -9.69 -50.77
CA ASP A 133 22.35 -10.52 -51.17
C ASP A 133 21.38 -10.75 -50.02
N ALA A 134 21.85 -10.80 -48.75
CA ALA A 134 20.97 -10.96 -47.60
C ALA A 134 19.96 -9.82 -47.45
N LYS A 135 20.33 -8.60 -47.83
CA LYS A 135 19.42 -7.44 -47.77
C LYS A 135 18.38 -7.44 -48.88
N LEU A 136 18.75 -7.97 -50.06
CA LEU A 136 17.90 -7.97 -51.25
C LEU A 136 16.84 -9.07 -51.20
N VAL A 137 17.10 -10.18 -50.51
CA VAL A 137 16.13 -11.29 -50.37
C VAL A 137 14.92 -10.90 -49.51
N GLY A 138 15.00 -9.82 -48.71
CA GLY A 138 13.87 -9.27 -47.95
C GLY A 138 12.97 -8.29 -48.71
N VAL A 139 13.28 -7.98 -49.98
CA VAL A 139 12.49 -7.10 -50.84
C VAL A 139 12.14 -7.84 -52.12
N VAL A 140 11.24 -8.81 -52.01
CA VAL A 140 10.56 -9.37 -53.18
C VAL A 140 9.07 -9.05 -53.01
N PRO A 141 8.48 -8.22 -53.90
CA PRO A 141 7.05 -7.92 -53.88
C PRO A 141 6.18 -9.14 -54.19
#